data_AF-A0A502EMY9-F1
#
_entry.id   AF-A0A502EMY9-F1
#
_cell.length_a   1.000
_cell.length_b   1.000
_cell.length_c   1.000
_cell.angle_alpha   90.00
_cell.angle_beta   90.00
_cell.angle_gamma   90.00
#
_symmetry.space_group_name_H-M   'P 1'
#
loop_
_entity.id
_entity.type
_entity.pdbx_description
1 polymer ?
#
loop_
_entity_poly.entity_id
_entity_poly.type
_entity_poly.pdbx_seq_one_letter_code
_entity_poly.pdbx_strand_id
1 'polypeptide(L)'
;MEIIDNLIDKRKDVIKQLEAIDTVLKLYGYVASDYKFNGTEAEPQSQNSAVFPSKATREKQILWIFENKITKACKLKDIQNVYNELRGKDDVNIDNTARKLKKESKLLFVQYNDKNLLSFWGLPTWIVNDDFKDEHKPDMEGLPDVVKSVVMIGEEKK
;
A
#
# COMPACT_ATOMS: atom_id res chain seq x y z
N MET A 1 -18.44 -22.26 -7.54
CA MET A 1 -18.84 -20.93 -8.05
C MET A 1 -20.09 -20.40 -7.35
N GLU A 2 -21.09 -21.23 -7.01
CA GLU A 2 -22.34 -20.79 -6.34
C GLU A 2 -22.17 -20.00 -5.03
N ILE A 3 -21.14 -20.28 -4.22
CA ILE A 3 -20.93 -19.59 -2.94
C ILE A 3 -20.52 -18.12 -3.15
N ILE A 4 -19.73 -17.83 -4.19
CA ILE A 4 -19.26 -16.47 -4.47
C ILE A 4 -20.42 -15.61 -4.96
N ASP A 5 -21.24 -16.14 -5.86
CA ASP A 5 -22.42 -15.43 -6.38
C ASP A 5 -23.45 -15.17 -5.27
N ASN A 6 -23.67 -16.14 -4.37
CA ASN A 6 -24.53 -15.97 -3.20
C ASN A 6 -24.01 -14.88 -2.24
N LEU A 7 -22.69 -14.78 -2.07
CA LEU A 7 -22.07 -13.73 -1.25
C LEU A 7 -22.16 -12.34 -1.90
N ILE A 8 -22.06 -12.26 -3.23
CA ILE A 8 -22.23 -11.01 -3.98
C ILE A 8 -23.68 -10.51 -3.86
N ASP A 9 -24.66 -11.40 -3.98
CA ASP A 9 -26.07 -11.02 -3.88
C ASP A 9 -26.44 -10.59 -2.45
N LYS A 10 -25.93 -11.30 -1.43
CA LYS A 10 -26.06 -10.86 -0.03
C LYS A 10 -25.44 -9.49 0.20
N ARG A 11 -24.29 -9.20 -0.40
CA ARG A 11 -23.65 -7.88 -0.31
C ARG A 11 -24.55 -6.79 -0.90
N LYS A 12 -25.17 -7.03 -2.07
CA LYS A 12 -26.08 -6.07 -2.71
C LYS A 12 -27.31 -5.79 -1.84
N ASP A 13 -27.87 -6.81 -1.21
CA ASP A 13 -29.03 -6.64 -0.31
C ASP A 13 -28.70 -5.82 0.94
N VAL A 14 -27.53 -6.07 1.54
CA VAL A 14 -27.06 -5.30 2.70
C VAL A 14 -26.85 -3.82 2.36
N ILE A 15 -26.34 -3.51 1.17
CA ILE A 15 -26.18 -2.13 0.71
C ILE A 15 -27.53 -1.44 0.57
N LYS A 16 -28.53 -2.09 -0.05
CA LYS A 16 -29.88 -1.53 -0.16
C LYS A 16 -30.52 -1.26 1.20
N GLN A 17 -30.31 -2.16 2.17
CA GLN A 17 -30.80 -1.96 3.54
C GLN A 17 -30.13 -0.76 4.20
N LEU A 18 -28.82 -0.58 4.02
CA LEU A 18 -28.11 0.60 4.52
C LEU A 18 -28.63 1.91 3.91
N GLU A 19 -28.85 1.95 2.59
CA GLU A 19 -29.42 3.12 1.91
C GLU A 19 -30.81 3.48 2.44
N ALA A 20 -31.66 2.47 2.69
CA ALA A 20 -32.98 2.67 3.27
C ALA A 20 -32.89 3.23 4.70
N ILE A 21 -31.99 2.69 5.53
CA ILE A 21 -31.75 3.17 6.90
C ILE A 21 -31.25 4.62 6.87
N ASP A 22 -30.28 4.95 6.03
CA ASP A 22 -29.75 6.31 5.88
C ASP A 22 -30.84 7.30 5.43
N THR A 23 -31.75 6.87 4.56
CA THR A 23 -32.88 7.69 4.12
C THR A 23 -33.83 8.00 5.28
N VAL A 24 -34.13 7.00 6.11
CA VAL A 24 -34.94 7.19 7.32
C VAL A 24 -34.22 8.10 8.32
N LEU A 25 -32.93 7.86 8.59
CA LEU A 25 -32.14 8.67 9.51
C LEU A 25 -32.05 10.15 9.08
N LYS A 26 -31.95 10.42 7.78
CA LYS A 26 -32.00 11.77 7.22
C LYS A 26 -33.34 12.47 7.46
N LEU A 27 -34.47 11.76 7.37
CA LEU A 27 -35.80 12.33 7.66
C LEU A 27 -35.92 12.79 9.12
N TYR A 28 -35.21 12.15 10.04
CA TYR A 28 -35.18 12.50 11.46
C TYR A 28 -34.08 13.50 11.84
N GLY A 29 -33.43 14.13 10.86
CA GLY A 29 -32.42 15.17 11.10
C GLY A 29 -31.08 14.63 11.60
N TYR A 30 -30.85 13.31 11.50
CA TYR A 30 -29.57 12.71 11.85
C TYR A 30 -28.60 12.87 10.67
N VAL A 31 -27.62 13.76 10.81
CA VAL A 31 -26.50 13.87 9.88
C VAL A 31 -25.53 12.74 10.22
N ALA A 32 -25.62 11.62 9.49
CA ALA A 32 -24.73 10.48 9.68
C ALA A 32 -23.27 10.95 9.56
N SER A 33 -22.46 10.68 10.59
CA SER A 33 -21.01 10.75 10.47
C SER A 33 -20.58 9.70 9.46
N ASP A 34 -20.07 10.14 8.31
CA ASP A 34 -19.55 9.37 7.18
C ASP A 34 -19.15 7.92 7.51
N TYR A 35 -20.13 7.01 7.60
CA TYR A 35 -19.85 5.58 7.65
C TYR A 35 -19.60 5.13 6.22
N LYS A 36 -18.42 5.48 5.71
CA LYS A 36 -17.92 4.96 4.44
C LYS A 36 -17.58 3.50 4.67
N PHE A 37 -18.47 2.62 4.22
CA PHE A 37 -18.07 1.25 3.92
C PHE A 37 -16.92 1.38 2.91
N ASN A 38 -15.68 1.12 3.34
CA ASN A 38 -14.50 1.08 2.47
C ASN A 38 -14.56 -0.17 1.56
N GLY A 39 -15.70 -0.36 0.91
CA GLY A 39 -15.91 -1.22 -0.24
C GLY A 39 -15.85 -0.40 -1.52
N THR A 40 -14.95 0.59 -1.60
CA THR A 40 -14.37 0.92 -2.89
C THR A 40 -13.80 -0.38 -3.42
N GLU A 41 -14.39 -0.85 -4.52
CA GLU A 41 -13.57 -1.17 -5.67
C GLU A 41 -12.53 -0.05 -5.77
N ALA A 42 -11.38 -0.26 -5.13
CA ALA A 42 -10.20 0.50 -5.44
C ALA A 42 -9.76 -0.02 -6.81
N GLU A 43 -10.49 0.37 -7.85
CA GLU A 43 -9.75 0.77 -9.03
C GLU A 43 -8.79 1.85 -8.52
N PRO A 44 -7.46 1.64 -8.61
CA PRO A 44 -6.52 2.69 -8.28
C PRO A 44 -6.71 3.74 -9.37
N GLN A 45 -7.65 4.67 -9.18
CA GLN A 45 -7.59 5.95 -9.84
C GLN A 45 -6.43 6.71 -9.21
N SER A 46 -5.26 6.30 -9.69
CA SER A 46 -4.02 7.03 -9.78
C SER A 46 -4.34 8.44 -10.29
N GLN A 47 -4.71 9.33 -9.37
CA GLN A 47 -4.47 10.74 -9.55
C GLN A 47 -2.97 10.94 -9.40
N ASN A 48 -2.22 10.53 -10.43
CA ASN A 48 -0.79 10.76 -10.54
C ASN A 48 -0.57 12.27 -10.64
N SER A 49 -0.44 12.93 -9.50
CA SER A 49 0.18 14.23 -9.43
C SER A 49 1.62 14.06 -9.93
N ALA A 50 1.92 14.46 -11.17
CA ALA A 50 3.27 14.40 -11.72
C ALA A 50 4.30 15.24 -10.92
N VAL A 51 3.82 16.15 -10.07
CA VAL A 51 4.65 17.03 -9.26
C VAL A 51 4.93 16.40 -7.90
N PHE A 52 6.21 16.29 -7.55
CA PHE A 52 6.65 15.79 -6.25
C PHE A 52 6.15 16.70 -5.10
N PRO A 53 5.52 16.15 -4.06
CA PRO A 53 4.96 16.96 -2.97
C PRO A 53 6.03 17.41 -1.95
N SER A 54 6.91 18.33 -2.33
CA SER A 54 8.05 18.78 -1.51
C SER A 54 7.68 19.38 -0.15
N LYS A 55 6.45 19.88 0.01
CA LYS A 55 5.92 20.46 1.26
C LYS A 55 5.14 19.48 2.14
N ALA A 56 4.85 18.27 1.65
CA ALA A 56 4.10 17.28 2.42
C ALA A 56 4.97 16.60 3.49
N THR A 57 4.34 15.80 4.35
CA THR A 57 5.06 14.98 5.32
C THR A 57 5.95 13.95 4.61
N ARG A 58 7.04 13.54 5.26
CA ARG A 58 7.98 12.56 4.67
C ARG A 58 7.27 11.26 4.32
N GLU A 59 6.30 10.85 5.13
CA GLU A 59 5.46 9.68 4.86
C GLU A 59 4.76 9.79 3.51
N LYS A 60 4.10 10.92 3.23
CA LYS A 60 3.40 11.17 1.96
C LYS A 60 4.37 11.25 0.78
N GLN A 61 5.56 11.82 1.01
CA GLN A 61 6.59 11.90 -0.03
C GLN A 61 7.10 10.52 -0.44
N ILE A 62 7.34 9.63 0.54
CA ILE A 62 7.79 8.26 0.26
C ILE A 62 6.68 7.48 -0.46
N LEU A 63 5.43 7.58 -0.01
CA LEU A 63 4.30 6.92 -0.68
C LEU A 63 4.14 7.42 -2.13
N TRP A 64 4.26 8.73 -2.35
CA TRP A 64 4.21 9.30 -3.68
C TRP A 64 5.31 8.73 -4.60
N ILE A 65 6.52 8.50 -4.07
CA ILE A 65 7.61 7.87 -4.84
C ILE A 65 7.21 6.48 -5.32
N PHE A 66 6.59 5.66 -4.47
CA PHE A 66 6.09 4.34 -4.84
C PHE A 66 4.89 4.39 -5.79
N GLU A 67 4.04 5.40 -5.70
CA GLU A 67 2.86 5.52 -6.56
C GLU A 67 3.17 6.10 -7.94
N ASN A 68 4.17 6.98 -8.05
CA ASN A 68 4.39 7.80 -9.26
C ASN A 68 5.76 7.63 -9.92
N LYS A 69 6.79 7.18 -9.19
CA LYS A 69 8.16 7.10 -9.72
C LYS A 69 8.70 5.70 -9.85
N ILE A 70 8.45 4.87 -8.83
CA ILE A 70 8.94 3.51 -8.76
C ILE A 70 7.82 2.57 -9.19
N THR A 71 8.11 1.67 -10.12
CA THR A 71 7.15 0.68 -10.61
C THR A 71 7.44 -0.73 -10.10
N LYS A 72 8.60 -0.96 -9.48
CA LYS A 72 9.08 -2.26 -9.02
C LYS A 72 9.56 -2.19 -7.58
N ALA A 73 9.51 -3.31 -6.87
CA ALA A 73 10.06 -3.42 -5.54
C ALA A 73 11.57 -3.14 -5.55
N CYS A 74 12.04 -2.32 -4.61
CA CYS A 74 13.40 -1.81 -4.61
C CYS A 74 14.00 -1.81 -3.21
N LYS A 75 15.33 -1.64 -3.10
CA LYS A 75 15.98 -1.57 -1.79
C LYS A 75 15.77 -0.19 -1.18
N LEU A 76 15.86 -0.12 0.14
CA LEU A 76 15.72 1.14 0.88
C LEU A 76 16.73 2.22 0.42
N LYS A 77 17.94 1.77 0.03
CA LYS A 77 18.98 2.64 -0.55
C LYS A 77 18.52 3.30 -1.85
N ASP A 78 17.81 2.58 -2.70
CA ASP A 78 17.34 3.09 -3.99
C ASP A 78 16.26 4.16 -3.76
N ILE A 79 15.36 3.92 -2.80
CA ILE A 79 14.35 4.91 -2.39
C ILE A 79 15.01 6.16 -1.80
N GLN A 80 16.06 6.00 -0.99
CA GLN A 80 16.82 7.11 -0.43
C GLN A 80 17.46 7.97 -1.53
N ASN A 81 18.03 7.35 -2.55
CA ASN A 81 18.60 8.06 -3.70
C ASN A 81 17.54 8.85 -4.45
N VAL A 82 16.41 8.21 -4.80
CA VAL A 82 15.28 8.87 -5.48
C VAL A 82 14.72 10.02 -4.64
N TYR A 83 14.62 9.85 -3.32
CA TYR A 83 14.18 10.91 -2.41
C TYR A 83 15.14 12.11 -2.40
N ASN A 84 16.45 11.86 -2.36
CA ASN A 84 17.48 12.91 -2.38
C ASN A 84 17.48 13.66 -3.72
N GLU A 85 17.36 12.95 -4.84
CA GLU A 85 17.25 13.54 -6.18
C GLU A 85 16.06 14.49 -6.30
N LEU A 86 14.88 14.06 -5.82
CA LEU A 86 13.65 14.86 -5.90
C LEU A 86 13.65 16.07 -4.96
N ARG A 87 14.35 15.96 -3.82
CA ARG A 87 14.40 17.01 -2.80
C ARG A 87 15.59 17.97 -2.97
N GLY A 88 16.63 17.56 -3.69
CA GLY A 88 17.88 18.30 -3.89
C GLY A 88 18.70 18.48 -2.62
N LYS A 89 18.57 17.58 -1.64
CA LYS A 89 19.33 17.62 -0.37
C LYS A 89 19.73 16.21 0.06
N ASP A 90 21.01 15.99 0.30
CA ASP A 90 21.57 14.64 0.51
C ASP A 90 21.51 14.12 1.96
N ASP A 91 21.16 14.97 2.94
CA ASP A 91 21.34 14.64 4.36
C ASP A 91 20.11 14.04 5.08
N VAL A 92 18.96 13.87 4.40
CA VAL A 92 17.75 13.40 5.11
C VAL A 92 17.57 11.90 4.97
N ASN A 93 17.91 11.18 6.04
CA ASN A 93 17.68 9.75 6.16
C ASN A 93 16.16 9.42 6.27
N ILE A 94 15.66 8.54 5.41
CA ILE A 94 14.27 8.08 5.36
C ILE A 94 14.00 6.78 6.14
N ASP A 95 15.02 6.13 6.69
CA ASP A 95 14.94 4.80 7.33
C ASP A 95 13.86 4.75 8.43
N ASN A 96 13.86 5.74 9.32
CA ASN A 96 12.89 5.82 10.41
C ASN A 96 11.47 6.02 9.89
N THR A 97 11.29 6.78 8.81
CA THR A 97 9.99 7.01 8.18
C THR A 97 9.50 5.75 7.47
N ALA A 98 10.38 5.04 6.75
CA ALA A 98 10.05 3.76 6.11
C ALA A 98 9.66 2.70 7.15
N ARG A 99 10.39 2.60 8.27
CA ARG A 99 10.03 1.71 9.39
C ARG A 99 8.68 2.06 10.02
N LYS A 100 8.36 3.35 10.15
CA LYS A 100 7.05 3.80 10.62
C LYS A 100 5.94 3.40 9.64
N LEU A 101 6.14 3.63 8.34
CA LEU A 101 5.21 3.21 7.29
C LEU A 101 5.00 1.69 7.27
N LYS A 102 6.04 0.91 7.59
CA LYS A 102 5.93 -0.54 7.79
C LYS A 102 5.02 -0.91 8.95
N LYS A 103 5.18 -0.24 10.10
CA LYS A 103 4.32 -0.45 11.27
C LYS A 103 2.86 -0.09 10.99
N GLU A 104 2.64 0.92 10.16
CA GLU A 104 1.31 1.35 9.73
C GLU A 104 0.76 0.50 8.57
N SER A 105 1.46 -0.56 8.13
CA SER A 105 1.10 -1.40 6.99
C SER A 105 0.87 -0.63 5.68
N LYS A 106 1.47 0.56 5.54
CA LYS A 106 1.42 1.39 4.32
C LYS A 106 2.56 1.08 3.35
N LEU A 107 3.65 0.53 3.87
CA LEU A 107 4.72 -0.09 3.10
C LEU A 107 4.97 -1.47 3.67
N LEU A 108 5.35 -2.40 2.83
CA LEU A 108 5.79 -3.72 3.24
C LEU A 108 7.15 -4.01 2.62
N PHE A 109 7.87 -4.94 3.22
CA PHE A 109 9.04 -5.51 2.56
C PHE A 109 8.93 -7.02 2.50
N VAL A 110 9.35 -7.57 1.36
CA VAL A 110 9.50 -9.00 1.14
C VAL A 110 10.97 -9.33 1.30
N GLN A 111 11.24 -10.35 2.11
CA GLN A 111 12.58 -10.90 2.30
C GLN A 111 12.69 -12.21 1.55
N TYR A 112 13.69 -12.31 0.66
CA TYR A 112 13.99 -13.54 -0.07
C TYR A 112 15.09 -14.33 0.63
N ASN A 113 14.91 -15.65 0.72
CA ASN A 113 15.89 -16.60 1.26
C ASN A 113 16.39 -16.23 2.68
N ASP A 114 15.55 -15.64 3.52
CA ASP A 114 15.87 -15.20 4.89
C ASP A 114 17.09 -14.24 4.99
N LYS A 115 17.50 -13.60 3.88
CA LYS A 115 18.64 -12.68 3.85
C LYS A 115 18.19 -11.23 3.89
N ASN A 116 18.62 -10.49 4.92
CA ASN A 116 18.36 -9.04 5.02
C ASN A 116 18.88 -8.24 3.82
N LEU A 117 19.92 -8.76 3.15
CA LEU A 117 20.51 -8.14 1.96
C LEU A 117 19.58 -8.22 0.71
N LEU A 118 18.58 -9.10 0.79
CA LEU A 118 17.55 -9.37 -0.22
C LEU A 118 16.17 -8.95 0.31
N SER A 119 16.11 -7.88 1.08
CA SER A 119 14.86 -7.24 1.49
C SER A 119 14.50 -6.12 0.52
N PHE A 120 13.33 -6.24 -0.10
CA PHE A 120 12.81 -5.27 -1.06
C PHE A 120 11.50 -4.68 -0.57
N TRP A 121 11.36 -3.38 -0.72
CA TRP A 121 10.21 -2.61 -0.25
C TRP A 121 9.23 -2.37 -1.40
N GLY A 122 7.93 -2.35 -1.07
CA GLY A 122 6.88 -2.07 -2.02
C GLY A 122 5.56 -1.70 -1.34
N LEU A 123 4.57 -1.35 -2.15
CA LEU A 123 3.21 -1.12 -1.69
C LEU A 123 2.55 -2.46 -1.31
N PRO A 124 1.65 -2.47 -0.31
CA PRO A 124 0.87 -3.66 0.02
C PRO A 124 0.06 -4.20 -1.18
N THR A 125 -0.40 -3.30 -2.05
CA THR A 125 -1.15 -3.64 -3.28
C THR A 125 -0.31 -4.39 -4.33
N TRP A 126 1.02 -4.37 -4.19
CA TRP A 126 1.95 -5.09 -5.05
C TRP A 126 2.19 -6.52 -4.59
N ILE A 127 1.71 -6.92 -3.41
CA ILE A 127 1.98 -8.23 -2.82
C ILE A 127 0.76 -9.14 -3.03
N VAL A 128 1.02 -10.37 -3.46
CA VAL A 128 0.04 -11.44 -3.60
C VAL A 128 0.59 -12.68 -2.90
N ASN A 129 -0.17 -13.22 -1.96
CA ASN A 129 0.27 -14.26 -1.03
C ASN A 129 1.52 -13.79 -0.25
N ASP A 130 2.68 -14.38 -0.54
CA ASP A 130 3.94 -14.12 0.16
C ASP A 130 5.01 -13.47 -0.73
N ASP A 131 4.65 -12.96 -1.91
CA ASP A 131 5.60 -12.38 -2.88
C ASP A 131 5.01 -11.17 -3.61
N PHE A 132 5.85 -10.39 -4.28
CA PHE A 132 5.41 -9.33 -5.19
C PHE A 132 4.78 -9.93 -6.45
N LYS A 133 3.78 -9.23 -7.01
CA LYS A 133 3.24 -9.48 -8.36
C LYS A 133 4.37 -9.40 -9.38
N ASP A 134 4.30 -10.20 -10.44
CA ASP A 134 5.37 -10.28 -11.45
C ASP A 134 5.70 -8.92 -12.08
N GLU A 135 4.72 -8.05 -12.24
CA GLU A 135 4.87 -6.68 -12.76
C GLU A 135 5.64 -5.74 -11.82
N HIS A 136 5.64 -6.04 -10.52
CA HIS A 136 6.28 -5.24 -9.47
C HIS A 136 7.50 -5.96 -8.87
N LYS A 137 7.90 -7.12 -9.39
CA LYS A 137 9.08 -7.83 -8.90
C LYS A 137 10.35 -7.00 -9.12
N PRO A 138 11.34 -7.10 -8.20
CA PRO A 138 12.65 -6.52 -8.43
C PRO A 138 13.30 -7.16 -9.66
N ASP A 139 14.18 -6.42 -10.32
CA ASP A 139 14.87 -6.93 -11.52
C ASP A 139 15.70 -8.20 -11.21
N MET A 140 15.52 -9.21 -12.07
CA MET A 140 15.95 -10.60 -11.85
C MET A 140 17.46 -10.80 -11.71
N GLU A 141 18.30 -9.80 -12.04
CA GLU A 141 19.77 -9.91 -11.90
C GLU A 141 20.25 -10.01 -10.43
N GLY A 142 19.36 -9.78 -9.45
CA GLY A 142 19.69 -9.87 -8.02
C GLY A 142 18.87 -10.88 -7.22
N LEU A 143 18.01 -11.67 -7.87
CA LEU A 143 17.13 -12.63 -7.20
C LEU A 143 17.70 -14.05 -7.34
N PRO A 144 17.89 -14.81 -6.25
CA PRO A 144 18.13 -16.24 -6.34
C PRO A 144 16.88 -16.93 -6.91
N ASP A 145 17.07 -17.97 -7.74
CA ASP A 145 16.01 -18.88 -8.18
C ASP A 145 15.21 -19.34 -6.93
N VAL A 146 13.98 -18.84 -6.78
CA VAL A 146 13.34 -18.66 -5.46
C VAL A 146 13.10 -19.98 -4.73
N VAL A 147 13.52 -20.05 -3.46
CA VAL A 147 12.97 -21.01 -2.49
C VAL A 147 12.77 -20.30 -1.14
N LYS A 148 11.56 -19.74 -0.96
CA LYS A 148 11.00 -19.01 0.20
C LYS A 148 11.09 -17.48 0.16
N SER A 149 9.92 -16.85 0.13
CA SER A 149 9.69 -15.43 0.39
C SER A 149 8.87 -15.29 1.67
N VAL A 150 9.18 -14.28 2.47
CA VAL A 150 8.41 -13.95 3.68
C VAL A 150 8.04 -12.48 3.63
N VAL A 151 6.74 -12.20 3.70
CA VAL A 151 6.23 -10.83 3.82
C VAL A 151 6.31 -10.43 5.28
N MET A 152 7.10 -9.40 5.57
CA MET A 152 7.24 -8.91 6.93
C MET A 152 6.21 -7.81 7.19
N ILE A 153 5.04 -8.20 7.70
CA ILE A 153 4.01 -7.28 8.20
C ILE A 153 4.42 -6.83 9.62
N GLY A 154 4.04 -5.62 10.03
CA GLY A 154 4.50 -5.02 11.28
C GLY A 154 4.40 -5.93 12.51
N GLU A 155 5.55 -6.29 13.09
CA GLU A 155 5.66 -6.85 14.43
C GLU A 155 6.31 -5.83 15.38
N GLU A 156 5.65 -5.62 16.52
CA GLU A 156 6.27 -5.05 17.72
C GLU A 156 7.22 -6.09 18.31
N LYS A 157 8.50 -5.74 18.48
CA LYS A 157 9.28 -6.41 19.52
C LYS A 157 8.88 -5.81 20.86
N LYS A 158 8.26 -6.64 21.70
CA LYS A 158 8.34 -6.56 23.17
C LYS A 158 9.80 -6.46 23.62
#